data_AF-A0A2G8JBH9-F1
#
_entry.id   AF-A0A2G8JBH9-F1
#
_cell.length_a   1.000
_cell.length_b   1.000
_cell.length_c   1.000
_cell.angle_alpha   90.00
_cell.angle_beta   90.00
_cell.angle_gamma   90.00
#
_symmetry.space_group_name_H-M   'P 1'
#
loop_
_entity.id
_entity.type
_entity.pdbx_description
1 polymer ?
#
loop_
_entity_poly.entity_id
_entity_poly.type
_entity_poly.pdbx_seq_one_letter_code
_entity_poly.pdbx_strand_id
1 'polypeptide(L)'
;GPMDLGDIEDIGGRISIVCPWHGYSFNLEDGSSPTGLQQQMYTVRVLEGKIYVNTSSELITSSSQGVEQEEKAKDAVQPAIVAQDSDSLCDWAVRILMTSDPHEKVRLTHEVQERWTAGDIKEVGSCTPPSQPHRQEGLTVLEPGKIKRGKAGTKASRVSVLHSLANIEQWAIDLSWDVIARFSHIQIGEGSTYLPRDFFTDFVKVAADEAKVQ
;
A
#
# COMPACT_ATOMS: atom_id res chain seq x y z
N GLY A 1 5.46 -2.84 9.63
CA GLY A 1 6.16 -3.90 8.89
C GLY A 1 5.76 -5.24 9.47
N PRO A 2 5.91 -6.35 8.74
CA PRO A 2 5.58 -7.68 9.23
C PRO A 2 6.48 -8.02 10.42
N MET A 3 5.87 -8.28 11.58
CA MET A 3 6.60 -8.61 12.81
C MET A 3 6.96 -10.09 12.87
N ASP A 4 6.19 -10.95 12.20
CA ASP A 4 6.38 -12.40 12.07
C ASP A 4 7.66 -12.78 11.31
N LEU A 5 8.21 -11.85 10.52
CA LEU A 5 9.49 -12.01 9.82
C LEU A 5 10.67 -11.37 10.58
N GLY A 6 10.44 -10.87 11.79
CA GLY A 6 11.45 -10.23 12.62
C GLY A 6 12.27 -11.20 13.45
N ASP A 7 13.46 -10.75 13.83
CA ASP A 7 14.35 -11.51 14.71
C ASP A 7 13.98 -11.29 16.18
N ILE A 8 14.13 -12.32 17.01
CA ILE A 8 13.92 -12.25 18.45
C ILE A 8 15.28 -12.09 19.12
N GLU A 9 15.46 -10.99 19.86
CA GLU A 9 16.72 -10.62 20.51
C GLU A 9 16.52 -10.34 22.01
N ASP A 10 17.58 -10.53 22.79
CA ASP A 10 17.64 -10.07 24.18
C ASP A 10 18.21 -8.65 24.22
N ILE A 11 17.36 -7.67 24.53
CA ILE A 11 17.74 -6.25 24.61
C ILE A 11 17.55 -5.80 26.06
N GLY A 12 18.66 -5.75 26.81
CA GLY A 12 18.65 -5.28 28.20
C GLY A 12 17.99 -6.23 29.20
N GLY A 13 18.09 -7.55 28.97
CA GLY A 13 17.49 -8.58 29.84
C GLY A 13 16.01 -8.82 29.57
N ARG A 14 15.53 -8.37 28.39
CA ARG A 14 14.13 -8.39 27.99
C ARG A 14 14.04 -8.91 26.56
N ILE A 15 13.29 -9.99 26.37
CA ILE A 15 13.09 -10.59 25.06
C ILE A 15 12.20 -9.68 24.22
N SER A 16 12.75 -9.23 23.09
CA SER A 16 12.08 -8.30 22.19
C SER A 16 12.16 -8.81 20.76
N ILE A 17 11.12 -8.55 19.98
CA ILE A 17 11.11 -8.82 18.55
C ILE A 17 11.45 -7.55 17.77
N VAL A 18 12.36 -7.66 16.81
CA VAL A 18 12.88 -6.53 16.03
C VAL A 18 12.29 -6.57 14.62
N CYS A 19 11.60 -5.50 14.23
CA CYS A 19 11.03 -5.37 12.90
C CYS A 19 12.14 -5.26 11.84
N PRO A 20 12.18 -6.13 10.81
CA PRO A 20 13.26 -6.17 9.83
C PRO A 20 13.29 -4.95 8.90
N TRP A 21 12.18 -4.20 8.82
CA TRP A 21 12.05 -3.07 7.90
C TRP A 21 12.42 -1.74 8.54
N HIS A 22 12.05 -1.56 9.80
CA HIS A 22 12.15 -0.26 10.48
C HIS A 22 13.10 -0.29 11.68
N GLY A 23 13.56 -1.48 12.11
CA GLY A 23 14.43 -1.64 13.26
C GLY A 23 13.75 -1.37 14.61
N TYR A 24 12.43 -1.20 14.64
CA TYR A 24 11.69 -1.03 15.89
C TYR A 24 11.64 -2.35 16.65
N SER A 25 12.02 -2.30 17.92
CA SER A 25 11.91 -3.42 18.85
C SER A 25 10.64 -3.28 19.69
N PHE A 26 9.96 -4.41 19.89
CA PHE A 26 8.81 -4.52 20.77
C PHE A 26 9.05 -5.66 21.75
N ASN A 27 8.87 -5.38 23.04
CA ASN A 27 9.01 -6.36 24.10
C ASN A 27 7.87 -7.40 24.01
N LEU A 28 8.21 -8.69 24.15
CA LEU A 28 7.24 -9.78 24.02
C LEU A 28 6.36 -9.99 25.26
N GLU A 29 6.74 -9.46 26.42
CA GLU A 29 5.97 -9.58 27.68
C GLU A 29 4.94 -8.47 27.85
N ASP A 30 5.28 -7.24 27.46
CA ASP A 30 4.45 -6.06 27.67
C ASP A 30 4.05 -5.31 26.38
N GLY A 31 4.60 -5.69 25.22
CA GLY A 31 4.27 -5.10 23.92
C GLY A 31 4.86 -3.70 23.70
N SER A 32 5.63 -3.18 24.67
CA SER A 32 6.16 -1.82 24.62
C SER A 32 7.41 -1.72 23.74
N SER A 33 7.62 -0.55 23.15
CA SER A 33 8.83 -0.20 22.41
C SER A 33 9.58 0.93 23.10
N PRO A 34 10.93 0.96 23.04
CA PRO A 34 11.72 2.11 23.47
C PRO A 34 11.36 3.42 22.75
N THR A 35 10.74 3.31 21.56
CA THR A 35 10.28 4.45 20.76
C THR A 35 8.95 5.05 21.26
N GLY A 36 8.35 4.48 22.30
CA GLY A 36 7.05 4.89 22.84
C GLY A 36 5.84 4.28 22.11
N LEU A 37 6.07 3.48 21.07
CA LEU A 37 5.02 2.69 20.42
C LEU A 37 4.62 1.48 21.29
N GLN A 38 3.36 1.09 21.21
CA GLN A 38 2.77 0.00 22.00
C GLN A 38 2.03 -0.98 21.09
N GLN A 39 2.39 -2.26 21.16
CA GLN A 39 1.68 -3.35 20.48
C GLN A 39 0.60 -3.95 21.38
N GLN A 40 -0.47 -4.41 20.74
CA GLN A 40 -1.52 -5.14 21.43
C GLN A 40 -1.04 -6.54 21.78
N MET A 41 -1.33 -6.97 23.01
CA MET A 41 -0.94 -8.27 23.52
C MET A 41 -2.15 -9.14 23.84
N TYR A 42 -1.97 -10.43 23.64
CA TYR A 42 -2.99 -11.44 23.89
C TYR A 42 -2.42 -12.54 24.77
N THR A 43 -3.23 -13.05 25.70
CA THR A 43 -2.81 -14.19 26.50
C THR A 43 -2.85 -15.45 25.64
N VAL A 44 -1.71 -16.15 25.55
CA VAL A 44 -1.59 -17.40 24.80
C VAL A 44 -1.40 -18.58 25.75
N ARG A 45 -2.05 -19.71 25.47
CA ARG A 45 -1.86 -20.98 26.17
C ARG A 45 -1.57 -22.10 25.19
N VAL A 46 -0.66 -22.99 25.54
CA VAL A 46 -0.36 -24.20 24.76
C VAL A 46 -0.91 -25.41 25.52
N LEU A 47 -1.85 -26.14 24.90
CA LEU A 47 -2.46 -27.34 25.46
C LEU A 47 -2.45 -28.44 24.40
N GLU A 48 -1.89 -29.60 24.74
CA GLU A 48 -1.86 -30.79 23.86
C GLU A 48 -1.29 -30.51 22.46
N GLY A 49 -0.24 -29.69 22.38
CA GLY A 49 0.39 -29.30 21.10
C GLY A 49 -0.42 -28.29 20.27
N LYS A 50 -1.54 -27.78 20.79
CA LYS A 50 -2.34 -26.72 20.17
C LYS A 50 -2.12 -25.39 20.90
N ILE A 51 -2.09 -24.31 20.13
CA ILE A 51 -1.93 -22.94 20.64
C ILE A 51 -3.30 -22.27 20.68
N TYR A 52 -3.69 -21.74 21.84
CA TYR A 52 -4.93 -21.03 22.07
C TYR A 52 -4.62 -19.58 22.40
N VAL A 53 -5.18 -18.65 21.64
CA VAL A 53 -5.00 -17.21 21.85
C VAL A 53 -6.32 -16.65 22.40
N ASN A 54 -6.28 -16.06 23.60
CA ASN A 54 -7.42 -15.39 24.19
C ASN A 54 -7.55 -13.99 23.59
N THR A 55 -8.50 -13.84 22.68
CA THR A 55 -8.87 -12.54 22.10
C THR A 55 -10.29 -12.22 22.53
N SER A 56 -10.50 -11.02 23.08
CA SER A 56 -11.84 -10.50 23.36
C SER A 56 -12.45 -9.99 22.05
N SER A 57 -12.92 -10.91 21.21
CA SER A 57 -13.65 -10.58 19.98
C SER A 57 -14.99 -11.30 19.99
N GLU A 58 -16.08 -10.58 19.77
CA GLU A 58 -17.46 -11.11 19.72
C GLU A 58 -17.74 -11.92 18.44
N LEU A 59 -16.76 -12.08 17.54
CA LEU A 59 -16.94 -12.62 16.19
C LEU A 59 -16.58 -14.11 16.02
N ILE A 60 -16.51 -14.90 17.09
CA ILE A 60 -16.15 -16.33 16.94
C ILE A 60 -17.41 -17.20 16.85
N THR A 61 -17.80 -17.56 15.62
CA THR A 61 -18.66 -18.73 15.34
C THR A 61 -17.86 -19.81 14.60
N SER A 62 -17.53 -20.85 15.38
CA SER A 62 -17.23 -22.25 15.07
C SER A 62 -16.64 -22.72 13.71
N SER A 63 -15.56 -23.49 13.89
CA SER A 63 -15.31 -24.86 13.39
C SER A 63 -14.83 -25.08 11.95
N SER A 64 -13.56 -25.45 11.88
CA SER A 64 -12.88 -26.09 10.77
C SER A 64 -13.21 -27.59 10.67
N GLN A 65 -13.74 -27.99 9.52
CA GLN A 65 -13.67 -29.32 8.91
C GLN A 65 -13.73 -29.07 7.39
N GLY A 66 -12.91 -29.60 6.50
CA GLY A 66 -11.71 -30.42 6.49
C GLY A 66 -11.18 -30.34 5.04
N VAL A 67 -9.87 -30.37 4.86
CA VAL A 67 -9.17 -30.32 3.56
C VAL A 67 -9.36 -31.65 2.83
N GLU A 68 -9.66 -31.65 1.53
CA GLU A 68 -9.06 -32.59 0.54
C GLU A 68 -8.90 -31.92 -0.85
N GLN A 69 -7.84 -32.35 -1.55
CA GLN A 69 -7.15 -31.75 -2.68
C GLN A 69 -7.80 -32.07 -4.05
N GLU A 70 -7.49 -31.31 -5.12
CA GLU A 70 -6.75 -31.82 -6.29
C GLU A 70 -6.51 -30.78 -7.40
N GLU A 71 -5.40 -30.99 -8.12
CA GLU A 71 -4.84 -30.22 -9.24
C GLU A 71 -5.69 -30.29 -10.53
N LYS A 72 -5.77 -29.19 -11.31
CA LYS A 72 -5.17 -29.05 -12.67
C LYS A 72 -5.74 -27.86 -13.46
N ALA A 73 -4.79 -27.03 -13.90
CA ALA A 73 -4.55 -26.55 -15.26
C ALA A 73 -5.70 -25.96 -16.14
N LYS A 74 -5.39 -24.77 -16.66
CA LYS A 74 -5.90 -24.10 -17.87
C LYS A 74 -7.25 -23.39 -17.71
N ASP A 75 -7.22 -22.06 -17.70
CA ASP A 75 -7.40 -21.35 -18.97
C ASP A 75 -6.92 -19.90 -18.88
N ALA A 76 -6.37 -19.44 -20.00
CA ALA A 76 -6.03 -18.06 -20.21
C ALA A 76 -7.31 -17.22 -20.25
N VAL A 77 -7.52 -16.41 -19.21
CA VAL A 77 -8.53 -15.36 -19.24
C VAL A 77 -7.80 -14.03 -19.32
N GLN A 78 -7.75 -13.49 -20.54
CA GLN A 78 -7.47 -12.08 -20.77
C GLN A 78 -8.47 -11.26 -19.93
N PRO A 79 -8.05 -10.28 -19.12
CA PRO A 79 -9.02 -9.38 -18.54
C PRO A 79 -9.56 -8.54 -19.70
N ALA A 80 -10.83 -8.80 -20.02
CA ALA A 80 -11.63 -7.95 -20.88
C ALA A 80 -11.50 -6.52 -20.37
N ILE A 81 -10.92 -5.67 -21.21
CA ILE A 81 -10.90 -4.22 -21.03
C ILE A 81 -12.37 -3.79 -21.15
N VAL A 82 -13.06 -3.68 -20.02
CA VAL A 82 -14.37 -3.05 -19.99
C VAL A 82 -14.09 -1.55 -20.02
N ALA A 83 -14.13 -0.97 -21.22
CA ALA A 83 -14.40 0.44 -21.37
C ALA A 83 -15.81 0.70 -20.82
N GLN A 84 -15.91 1.15 -19.57
CA GLN A 84 -17.11 1.82 -19.08
C GLN A 84 -16.85 3.32 -19.22
N ASP A 85 -17.76 4.03 -19.89
CA ASP A 85 -17.89 5.50 -19.88
C ASP A 85 -18.35 5.97 -18.48
N SER A 86 -17.64 5.57 -17.43
CA SER A 86 -17.87 6.05 -16.08
C SER A 86 -16.80 7.07 -15.73
N ASP A 87 -17.25 8.30 -15.43
CA ASP A 87 -16.42 9.44 -15.04
C ASP A 87 -16.21 9.48 -13.52
N SER A 88 -15.99 8.31 -12.92
CA SER A 88 -15.80 8.18 -11.46
C SER A 88 -14.34 8.33 -11.08
N LEU A 89 -14.08 8.71 -9.82
CA LEU A 89 -12.70 8.86 -9.33
C LEU A 89 -11.89 7.56 -9.46
N CYS A 90 -12.54 6.40 -9.26
CA CYS A 90 -11.90 5.09 -9.36
C CYS A 90 -11.46 4.80 -10.81
N ASP A 91 -12.28 5.17 -11.81
CA ASP A 91 -11.96 4.95 -13.22
C ASP A 91 -10.74 5.78 -13.64
N TRP A 92 -10.68 7.02 -13.16
CA TRP A 92 -9.50 7.87 -13.33
C TRP A 92 -8.28 7.30 -12.63
N ALA A 93 -8.42 6.79 -11.41
CA ALA A 93 -7.33 6.14 -10.69
C ALA A 93 -6.76 4.95 -11.48
N VAL A 94 -7.62 4.07 -12.01
CA VAL A 94 -7.20 2.94 -12.85
C VAL A 94 -6.51 3.42 -14.13
N ARG A 95 -7.07 4.44 -14.79
CA ARG A 95 -6.49 5.02 -15.99
C ARG A 95 -5.09 5.57 -15.75
N ILE A 96 -4.86 6.24 -14.63
CA ILE A 96 -3.55 6.77 -14.25
C ILE A 96 -2.58 5.63 -13.94
N LEU A 97 -3.00 4.62 -13.17
CA LEU A 97 -2.19 3.43 -12.86
C LEU A 97 -1.85 2.60 -14.11
N MET A 98 -2.68 2.66 -15.16
CA MET A 98 -2.43 2.01 -16.45
C MET A 98 -1.58 2.83 -17.43
N THR A 99 -1.35 4.10 -17.14
CA THR A 99 -0.53 4.97 -17.99
C THR A 99 0.95 4.67 -17.75
N SER A 100 1.72 4.31 -18.78
CA SER A 100 3.15 4.01 -18.58
C SER A 100 4.05 5.25 -18.53
N ASP A 101 3.64 6.32 -19.21
CA ASP A 101 4.43 7.57 -19.35
C ASP A 101 4.31 8.46 -18.11
N PRO A 102 5.43 8.83 -17.45
CA PRO A 102 5.40 9.62 -16.21
C PRO A 102 4.85 11.03 -16.43
N HIS A 103 5.11 11.66 -17.58
CA HIS A 103 4.59 12.99 -17.89
C HIS A 103 3.08 12.96 -18.10
N GLU A 104 2.57 11.96 -18.84
CA GLU A 104 1.13 11.78 -19.00
C GLU A 104 0.44 11.45 -17.66
N LYS A 105 1.07 10.67 -16.76
CA LYS A 105 0.54 10.46 -15.40
C LYS A 105 0.38 11.76 -14.63
N VAL A 106 1.39 12.63 -14.67
CA VAL A 106 1.36 13.95 -14.03
C VAL A 106 0.24 14.81 -14.62
N ARG A 107 0.14 14.85 -15.95
CA ARG A 107 -0.91 15.59 -16.66
C ARG A 107 -2.31 15.13 -16.25
N LEU A 108 -2.56 13.83 -16.25
CA LEU A 108 -3.83 13.22 -15.84
C LEU A 108 -4.12 13.48 -14.35
N THR A 109 -3.09 13.41 -13.49
CA THR A 109 -3.24 13.69 -12.06
C THR A 109 -3.73 15.12 -11.82
N HIS A 110 -3.16 16.10 -12.51
CA HIS A 110 -3.62 17.49 -12.43
C HIS A 110 -5.04 17.67 -12.99
N GLU A 111 -5.34 17.04 -14.13
CA GLU A 111 -6.68 17.09 -14.73
C GLU A 111 -7.76 16.56 -13.77
N VAL A 112 -7.50 15.42 -13.12
CA VAL A 112 -8.44 14.82 -12.17
C VAL A 112 -8.55 15.64 -10.89
N GLN A 113 -7.44 16.22 -10.41
CA GLN A 113 -7.47 17.10 -9.25
C GLN A 113 -8.36 18.33 -9.50
N GLU A 114 -8.23 18.98 -10.66
CA GLU A 114 -9.02 20.15 -11.03
C GLU A 114 -10.51 19.79 -11.08
N ARG A 115 -10.86 18.72 -11.81
CA ARG A 115 -12.25 18.23 -11.92
C ARG A 115 -12.83 17.78 -10.57
N TRP A 116 -12.05 17.13 -9.72
CA TRP A 116 -12.48 16.68 -8.41
C TRP A 116 -12.78 17.86 -7.46
N THR A 117 -11.93 18.89 -7.50
CA THR A 117 -12.10 20.09 -6.67
C THR A 117 -13.17 21.04 -7.20
N ALA A 118 -13.37 21.11 -8.51
CA ALA A 118 -14.51 21.78 -9.14
C ALA A 118 -15.85 21.10 -8.84
N GLY A 119 -15.83 19.81 -8.47
CA GLY A 119 -17.03 19.01 -8.20
C GLY A 119 -17.65 18.39 -9.46
N ASP A 120 -16.91 18.35 -10.56
CA ASP A 120 -17.32 17.69 -11.80
C ASP A 120 -17.35 16.16 -11.60
N ILE A 121 -16.36 15.63 -10.88
CA ILE A 121 -16.33 14.22 -10.45
C ILE A 121 -17.03 14.11 -9.09
N LYS A 122 -18.24 13.57 -9.08
CA LYS A 122 -19.10 13.50 -7.88
C LYS A 122 -19.02 12.16 -7.16
N GLU A 123 -18.86 11.09 -7.92
CA GLU A 123 -18.85 9.72 -7.40
C GLU A 123 -17.42 9.19 -7.30
N VAL A 124 -17.13 8.48 -6.21
CA VAL A 124 -15.87 7.73 -6.09
C VAL A 124 -15.91 6.51 -7.01
N GLY A 125 -17.04 5.82 -7.07
CA GLY A 125 -17.21 4.61 -7.87
C GLY A 125 -16.57 3.36 -7.24
N SER A 126 -16.45 2.30 -8.03
CA SER A 126 -15.77 1.07 -7.65
C SER A 126 -15.07 0.49 -8.86
N CYS A 127 -13.85 0.00 -8.69
CA CYS A 127 -13.02 -0.48 -9.78
C CYS A 127 -12.04 -1.56 -9.30
N THR A 128 -11.36 -2.21 -10.25
CA THR A 128 -10.30 -3.18 -9.97
C THR A 128 -8.98 -2.65 -10.52
N PRO A 129 -8.06 -2.16 -9.66
CA PRO A 129 -6.77 -1.65 -10.11
C PRO A 129 -5.86 -2.77 -10.63
N PRO A 130 -4.87 -2.44 -11.47
CA PRO A 130 -3.86 -3.42 -11.87
C PRO A 130 -3.07 -3.93 -10.67
N SER A 131 -2.41 -5.08 -10.81
CA SER A 131 -1.57 -5.65 -9.75
C SER A 131 -0.39 -4.74 -9.41
N GLN A 132 0.16 -4.05 -10.41
CA GLN A 132 1.18 -3.03 -10.27
C GLN A 132 0.92 -1.88 -11.24
N PRO A 133 1.29 -0.64 -10.89
CA PRO A 133 1.24 0.49 -11.82
C PRO A 133 2.14 0.23 -13.03
N HIS A 134 1.67 0.60 -14.21
CA HIS A 134 2.45 0.50 -15.44
C HIS A 134 3.59 1.51 -15.43
N ARG A 135 4.71 1.10 -16.02
CA ARG A 135 5.93 1.89 -16.17
C ARG A 135 6.43 1.75 -17.60
N GLN A 136 7.08 2.78 -18.13
CA GLN A 136 7.75 2.71 -19.43
C GLN A 136 8.76 1.56 -19.48
N GLU A 137 8.77 0.85 -20.61
CA GLU A 137 9.74 -0.22 -20.88
C GLU A 137 11.16 0.38 -20.92
N GLY A 138 12.12 -0.27 -20.23
CA GLY A 138 13.52 0.18 -20.18
C GLY A 138 13.97 0.79 -18.84
N LEU A 139 13.09 0.87 -17.84
CA LEU A 139 13.48 1.20 -16.47
C LEU A 139 14.33 0.06 -15.87
N THR A 140 15.63 0.32 -15.70
CA THR A 140 16.52 -0.59 -14.98
C THR A 140 16.27 -0.43 -13.48
N VAL A 141 15.46 -1.30 -12.91
CA VAL A 141 15.24 -1.36 -11.46
C VAL A 141 16.52 -1.90 -10.81
N LEU A 142 17.17 -1.05 -10.03
CA LEU A 142 18.36 -1.44 -9.26
C LEU A 142 17.92 -1.91 -7.87
N GLU A 143 18.46 -3.05 -7.44
CA GLU A 143 18.19 -3.58 -6.11
C GLU A 143 18.70 -2.62 -5.01
N PRO A 144 17.95 -2.49 -3.89
CA PRO A 144 18.39 -1.72 -2.74
C PRO A 144 19.78 -2.18 -2.27
N GLY A 145 20.76 -1.26 -2.24
CA GLY A 145 22.12 -1.53 -1.77
C GLY A 145 23.22 -1.64 -2.84
N LYS A 146 22.87 -1.77 -4.14
CA LYS A 146 23.86 -1.78 -5.23
C LYS A 146 24.31 -0.39 -5.71
N ILE A 147 23.73 0.67 -5.15
CA ILE A 147 23.99 2.05 -5.56
C ILE A 147 24.98 2.70 -4.59
N LYS A 148 26.15 3.13 -5.08
CA LYS A 148 27.06 3.97 -4.30
C LYS A 148 26.40 5.33 -4.09
N ARG A 149 26.01 5.65 -2.85
CA ARG A 149 25.50 6.97 -2.46
C ARG A 149 26.58 8.03 -2.75
N GLY A 150 26.45 8.74 -3.87
CA GLY A 150 27.34 9.85 -4.23
C GLY A 150 27.00 11.10 -3.42
N LYS A 151 28.01 11.83 -2.92
CA LYS A 151 27.85 13.07 -2.12
C LYS A 151 27.39 14.30 -2.93
N ALA A 152 26.68 14.12 -4.05
CA ALA A 152 26.21 15.21 -4.93
C ALA A 152 27.29 16.21 -5.42
N GLY A 153 28.58 15.83 -5.36
CA GLY A 153 29.70 16.75 -5.60
C GLY A 153 29.96 17.10 -7.06
N THR A 154 29.58 16.23 -8.01
CA THR A 154 29.77 16.44 -9.46
C THR A 154 28.43 16.72 -10.16
N LYS A 155 28.45 17.38 -11.33
CA LYS A 155 27.23 17.60 -12.14
C LYS A 155 26.46 16.29 -12.40
N ALA A 156 27.17 15.22 -12.76
CA ALA A 156 26.60 13.90 -12.96
C ALA A 156 25.95 13.32 -11.69
N SER A 157 26.59 13.49 -10.52
CA SER A 157 26.02 13.04 -9.24
C SER A 157 24.75 13.81 -8.86
N ARG A 158 24.68 15.12 -9.16
CA ARG A 158 23.46 15.92 -8.92
C ARG A 158 22.32 15.49 -9.83
N VAL A 159 22.61 15.25 -11.12
CA VAL A 159 21.62 14.73 -12.08
C VAL A 159 21.09 13.37 -11.61
N SER A 160 21.95 12.46 -11.17
CA SER A 160 21.52 11.17 -10.62
C SER A 160 20.64 11.31 -9.37
N VAL A 161 20.94 12.25 -8.47
CA VAL A 161 20.10 12.51 -7.28
C VAL A 161 18.72 13.04 -7.69
N LEU A 162 18.65 13.96 -8.65
CA LEU A 162 17.39 14.49 -9.18
C LEU A 162 16.55 13.39 -9.83
N HIS A 163 17.16 12.50 -10.61
CA HIS A 163 16.46 11.34 -11.18
C HIS A 163 15.92 10.41 -10.10
N SER A 164 16.70 10.13 -9.05
CA SER A 164 16.23 9.30 -7.94
C SER A 164 15.05 9.94 -7.22
N LEU A 165 15.08 11.26 -6.99
CA LEU A 165 13.97 12.00 -6.37
C LEU A 165 12.72 11.92 -7.24
N ALA A 166 12.84 12.25 -8.54
CA ALA A 166 11.72 12.17 -9.48
C ALA A 166 11.09 10.77 -9.55
N ASN A 167 11.90 9.72 -9.39
CA ASN A 167 11.39 8.35 -9.32
C ASN A 167 10.65 8.08 -8.00
N ILE A 168 11.11 8.61 -6.86
CA ILE A 168 10.37 8.49 -5.58
C ILE A 168 9.01 9.18 -5.69
N GLU A 169 8.95 10.38 -6.27
CA GLU A 169 7.67 11.10 -6.44
C GLU A 169 6.70 10.34 -7.36
N GLN A 170 7.21 9.70 -8.42
CA GLN A 170 6.40 8.83 -9.29
C GLN A 170 5.85 7.59 -8.59
N TRP A 171 6.52 7.10 -7.55
CA TRP A 171 5.98 6.04 -6.70
C TRP A 171 4.92 6.57 -5.74
N ALA A 172 5.09 7.79 -5.23
CA ALA A 172 4.12 8.43 -4.35
C ALA A 172 2.81 8.80 -5.07
N ILE A 173 2.89 9.27 -6.32
CA ILE A 173 1.72 9.47 -7.19
C ILE A 173 0.95 8.16 -7.35
N ASP A 174 1.65 7.08 -7.71
CA ASP A 174 1.01 5.78 -7.93
C ASP A 174 0.39 5.20 -6.66
N LEU A 175 1.08 5.32 -5.53
CA LEU A 175 0.55 4.86 -4.25
C LEU A 175 -0.75 5.60 -3.89
N SER A 176 -0.78 6.91 -4.10
CA SER A 176 -1.98 7.71 -3.83
C SER A 176 -3.17 7.24 -4.66
N TRP A 177 -2.96 7.00 -5.96
CA TRP A 177 -4.02 6.49 -6.85
C TRP A 177 -4.39 5.03 -6.56
N ASP A 178 -3.44 4.19 -6.16
CA ASP A 178 -3.69 2.80 -5.77
C ASP A 178 -4.55 2.71 -4.50
N VAL A 179 -4.29 3.57 -3.51
CA VAL A 179 -5.16 3.68 -2.31
C VAL A 179 -6.58 4.09 -2.70
N ILE A 180 -6.73 5.12 -3.54
CA ILE A 180 -8.06 5.55 -4.00
C ILE A 180 -8.80 4.39 -4.67
N ALA A 181 -8.15 3.67 -5.58
CA ALA A 181 -8.76 2.56 -6.30
C ALA A 181 -9.14 1.39 -5.38
N ARG A 182 -8.23 0.94 -4.52
CA ARG A 182 -8.43 -0.23 -3.65
C ARG A 182 -9.40 0.02 -2.50
N PHE A 183 -9.45 1.25 -1.99
CA PHE A 183 -10.31 1.59 -0.85
C PHE A 183 -11.70 2.09 -1.28
N SER A 184 -11.94 2.28 -2.58
CA SER A 184 -13.21 2.75 -3.14
C SER A 184 -14.45 1.97 -2.68
N HIS A 185 -14.32 0.66 -2.46
CA HIS A 185 -15.42 -0.23 -2.08
C HIS A 185 -15.45 -0.59 -0.58
N ILE A 186 -14.57 0.00 0.23
CA ILE A 186 -14.46 -0.37 1.65
C ILE A 186 -15.53 0.36 2.46
N GLN A 187 -16.21 -0.40 3.30
CA GLN A 187 -17.21 0.07 4.24
C GLN A 187 -16.69 -0.03 5.68
N ILE A 188 -17.04 0.95 6.52
CA ILE A 188 -16.60 1.03 7.92
C ILE A 188 -17.82 1.11 8.84
N GLY A 189 -17.77 0.34 9.94
CA GLY A 189 -18.77 0.32 11.01
C GLY A 189 -19.93 -0.65 10.78
N GLU A 190 -20.73 -0.89 11.83
CA GLU A 190 -21.90 -1.79 11.82
C GLU A 190 -22.98 -1.41 10.78
N GLY A 191 -22.89 -0.19 10.21
CA GLY A 191 -23.86 0.38 9.27
C GLY A 191 -23.51 0.32 7.78
N SER A 192 -22.44 -0.38 7.37
CA SER A 192 -22.04 -0.49 5.94
C SER A 192 -21.81 0.87 5.25
N THR A 193 -21.28 1.87 5.96
CA THR A 193 -21.03 3.20 5.40
C THR A 193 -19.71 3.21 4.64
N TYR A 194 -19.72 3.65 3.38
CA TYR A 194 -18.49 3.85 2.60
C TYR A 194 -17.58 4.90 3.23
N LEU A 195 -16.29 4.85 2.86
CA LEU A 195 -15.32 5.86 3.25
C LEU A 195 -15.79 7.29 2.86
N PRO A 196 -15.60 8.29 3.73
CA PRO A 196 -15.98 9.67 3.43
C PRO A 196 -15.26 10.24 2.20
N ARG A 197 -15.90 11.17 1.47
CA ARG A 197 -15.28 11.88 0.34
C ARG A 197 -13.96 12.58 0.71
N ASP A 198 -13.86 13.06 1.94
CA ASP A 198 -12.66 13.74 2.44
C ASP A 198 -11.43 12.83 2.46
N PHE A 199 -11.61 11.54 2.77
CA PHE A 199 -10.53 10.55 2.69
C PHE A 199 -9.90 10.52 1.29
N PHE A 200 -10.75 10.40 0.25
CA PHE A 200 -10.28 10.38 -1.13
C PHE A 200 -9.71 11.74 -1.57
N THR A 201 -10.30 12.83 -1.07
CA THR A 201 -9.83 14.18 -1.37
C THR A 201 -8.41 14.41 -0.87
N ASP A 202 -8.04 13.86 0.29
CA ASP A 202 -6.68 13.99 0.80
C ASP A 202 -5.66 13.22 -0.05
N PHE A 203 -5.99 12.01 -0.53
CA PHE A 203 -5.12 11.29 -1.46
C PHE A 203 -5.01 11.95 -2.84
N VAL A 204 -6.09 12.58 -3.34
CA VAL A 204 -6.02 13.39 -4.56
C VAL A 204 -5.08 14.58 -4.39
N LYS A 205 -5.10 15.25 -3.22
CA LYS A 205 -4.16 16.34 -2.92
C LYS A 205 -2.72 15.84 -2.86
N VAL A 206 -2.46 14.73 -2.16
CA VAL A 206 -1.12 14.14 -2.09
C VAL A 206 -0.62 13.83 -3.49
N ALA A 207 -1.40 13.13 -4.32
CA ALA A 207 -1.03 12.85 -5.70
C ALA A 207 -0.68 14.12 -6.49
N ALA A 208 -1.48 15.17 -6.35
CA ALA A 208 -1.26 16.44 -7.03
C ALA A 208 -0.05 17.22 -6.52
N ASP A 209 0.29 17.11 -5.23
CA ASP A 209 1.47 17.75 -4.65
C ASP A 209 2.75 17.07 -5.14
N GLU A 210 2.79 15.74 -5.20
CA GLU A 210 3.95 15.01 -5.75
C GLU A 210 4.11 15.22 -7.27
N ALA A 211 3.00 15.42 -7.98
CA ALA A 211 3.00 15.75 -9.41
C ALA A 211 3.63 17.12 -9.72
N LYS A 212 3.58 18.09 -8.79
CA LYS A 212 4.21 19.43 -8.98
C LYS A 212 5.73 19.41 -8.95
N VAL A 213 6.32 18.35 -8.41
CA VAL A 213 7.78 18.25 -8.20
C VAL A 213 8.50 17.73 -9.46
N GLN A 214 7.74 17.34 -10.50
CA GLN A 214 8.25 16.85 -11.80
C GLN A 214 8.33 17.92 -12.88
#